data_AF-A0A5K1K2X8-F1
#
_entry.id   AF-A0A5K1K2X8-F1
#
_cell.length_a   1.000
_cell.length_b   1.000
_cell.length_c   1.000
_cell.angle_alpha   90.00
_cell.angle_beta   90.00
_cell.angle_gamma   90.00
#
_symmetry.space_group_name_H-M   'P 1'
#
loop_
_entity.id
_entity.type
_entity.pdbx_description
1 polymer ?
#
loop_
_entity_poly.entity_id
_entity_poly.type
_entity_poly.pdbx_seq_one_letter_code
_entity_poly.pdbx_strand_id
1 'polypeptide(L)'
;MEKIKETYEGMLETYPNTPSVQIAYLRHFLDDPSHFGYAEQLFKKFLLKTSPSVDLLKFYLTYISHRRITTGPNARDVIRKCYDFALGHAGQDKDSYEIWQDYINFLKAGETNTTWEEQQKMDAVRRAYQQAVQIPMENVKRLWEDYQEFENNLNKITAKKFIADLQDNKWE
;
A
#
# COMPACT_ATOMS: atom_id res chain seq x y z
N MET A 1 -9.52 -6.91 29.19
CA MET A 1 -8.69 -7.34 28.05
C MET A 1 -8.81 -8.84 27.78
N GLU A 2 -8.66 -9.71 28.79
CA GLU A 2 -8.69 -11.17 28.60
C GLU A 2 -10.02 -11.71 28.04
N LYS A 3 -11.17 -11.28 28.57
CA LYS A 3 -12.49 -11.60 28.01
C LYS A 3 -12.70 -11.09 26.57
N ILE A 4 -12.10 -9.95 26.24
CA ILE A 4 -12.19 -9.36 24.89
C ILE A 4 -11.41 -10.24 23.91
N LYS A 5 -10.19 -10.65 24.31
CA LYS A 5 -9.36 -11.60 23.56
C LYS A 5 -10.08 -12.94 23.34
N GLU A 6 -10.64 -13.56 24.38
CA GLU A 6 -11.35 -14.84 24.24
C GLU A 6 -12.56 -14.73 23.30
N THR A 7 -13.29 -13.62 23.34
CA THR A 7 -14.46 -13.39 22.48
C THR A 7 -14.04 -13.27 21.00
N TYR A 8 -13.01 -12.47 20.71
CA TYR A 8 -12.49 -12.32 19.34
C TYR A 8 -11.81 -13.59 18.85
N GLU A 9 -11.07 -14.30 19.69
CA GLU A 9 -10.42 -15.57 19.34
C GLU A 9 -11.46 -16.66 19.04
N GLY A 10 -12.52 -16.81 19.85
CA GLY A 10 -13.62 -17.75 19.54
C GLY A 10 -14.38 -17.41 18.25
N MET A 11 -14.56 -16.12 17.95
CA MET A 11 -15.16 -15.70 16.69
C MET A 11 -14.24 -15.99 15.48
N LEU A 12 -12.93 -15.81 15.63
CA LEU A 12 -11.94 -16.09 14.60
C LEU A 12 -11.62 -17.58 14.45
N GLU A 13 -11.92 -18.42 15.45
CA GLU A 13 -11.93 -19.87 15.30
C GLU A 13 -13.06 -20.34 14.39
N THR A 14 -14.24 -19.72 14.52
CA THR A 14 -15.42 -20.06 13.71
C THR A 14 -15.34 -19.43 12.32
N TYR A 15 -14.85 -18.19 12.22
CA TYR A 15 -14.77 -17.42 10.98
C TYR A 15 -13.37 -16.78 10.78
N PRO A 16 -12.36 -17.58 10.40
CA PRO A 16 -10.96 -17.15 10.36
C PRO A 16 -10.68 -16.03 9.36
N ASN A 17 -11.47 -15.93 8.29
CA ASN A 17 -11.26 -15.01 7.17
C ASN A 17 -12.17 -13.78 7.22
N THR A 18 -12.52 -13.29 8.41
CA THR A 18 -13.38 -12.10 8.55
C THR A 18 -12.55 -10.84 8.82
N PRO A 19 -12.25 -10.00 7.80
CA PRO A 19 -11.33 -8.88 7.95
C PRO A 19 -11.86 -7.82 8.92
N SER A 20 -13.18 -7.61 8.97
CA SER A 20 -13.82 -6.66 9.88
C SER A 20 -13.58 -7.00 11.35
N VAL A 21 -13.66 -8.28 11.71
CA VAL A 21 -13.40 -8.78 13.07
C VAL A 21 -11.91 -8.67 13.41
N GLN A 22 -11.04 -9.03 12.46
CA GLN A 22 -9.58 -8.89 12.64
C GLN A 22 -9.17 -7.43 12.85
N ILE A 23 -9.71 -6.50 12.05
CA ILE A 23 -9.45 -5.06 12.16
C ILE A 23 -9.99 -4.50 13.48
N ALA A 24 -11.21 -4.87 13.89
CA ALA A 24 -11.77 -4.45 15.18
C ALA A 24 -10.92 -4.94 16.36
N TYR A 25 -10.45 -6.18 16.28
CA TYR A 25 -9.57 -6.76 17.29
C TYR A 25 -8.24 -6.02 17.39
N LEU A 26 -7.63 -5.71 16.24
CA LEU A 26 -6.40 -4.91 16.19
C LEU A 26 -6.63 -3.49 16.75
N ARG A 27 -7.70 -2.79 16.34
CA ARG A 27 -8.00 -1.43 16.82
C ARG A 27 -8.03 -1.35 18.35
N HIS A 28 -8.69 -2.30 19.01
CA HIS A 28 -8.74 -2.32 20.48
C HIS A 28 -7.39 -2.44 21.18
N PHE A 29 -6.41 -3.13 20.59
CA PHE A 29 -5.06 -3.22 21.16
C PHE A 29 -4.13 -2.11 20.68
N LEU A 30 -4.53 -1.36 19.66
CA LEU A 30 -3.80 -0.20 19.16
C LEU A 30 -4.18 1.10 19.87
N ASP A 31 -5.27 1.11 20.65
CA ASP A 31 -5.67 2.26 21.47
C ASP A 31 -4.72 2.51 22.65
N ASP A 32 -4.07 1.46 23.18
CA ASP A 32 -3.19 1.55 24.34
C ASP A 32 -1.74 1.21 23.97
N PRO A 33 -0.77 2.12 24.21
CA PRO A 33 0.64 1.89 23.93
C PRO A 33 1.27 0.68 24.61
N SER A 34 0.71 0.19 25.70
CA SER A 34 1.23 -0.99 26.41
C SER A 34 0.99 -2.30 25.67
N HIS A 35 -0.02 -2.37 24.79
CA HIS A 35 -0.43 -3.58 24.08
C HIS A 35 0.11 -3.70 22.64
N PHE A 36 0.94 -2.74 22.27
CA PHE A 36 1.61 -2.60 21.00
C PHE A 36 2.42 -3.82 20.55
N GLY A 37 3.18 -4.44 21.46
CA GLY A 37 3.93 -5.66 21.14
C GLY A 37 3.02 -6.86 20.83
N TYR A 38 1.80 -6.87 21.39
CA TYR A 38 0.81 -7.90 21.09
C TYR A 38 0.12 -7.64 19.76
N ALA A 39 -0.22 -6.38 19.45
CA ALA A 39 -0.80 -6.00 18.16
C ALA A 39 0.11 -6.37 16.97
N GLU A 40 1.43 -6.22 17.10
CA GLU A 40 2.39 -6.64 16.07
C GLU A 40 2.41 -8.15 15.84
N GLN A 41 2.24 -8.95 16.89
CA GLN A 41 2.10 -10.40 16.75
C GLN A 41 0.79 -10.78 16.05
N LEU A 42 -0.30 -10.06 16.36
CA LEU A 42 -1.58 -10.23 15.68
C LEU A 42 -1.50 -9.87 14.20
N PHE A 43 -0.85 -8.76 13.84
CA PHE A 43 -0.59 -8.42 12.43
C PHE A 43 0.17 -9.53 11.72
N LYS A 44 1.26 -10.05 12.30
CA LYS A 44 1.99 -11.18 11.71
C LYS A 44 1.09 -12.41 11.53
N LYS A 45 0.29 -12.74 12.56
CA LYS A 45 -0.63 -13.89 12.52
C LYS A 45 -1.68 -13.74 11.42
N PHE A 46 -2.27 -12.56 11.23
CA PHE A 46 -3.33 -12.34 10.23
C PHE A 46 -2.78 -12.16 8.81
N LEU A 47 -1.61 -11.53 8.65
CA LEU A 47 -0.99 -11.33 7.35
C LEU A 47 -0.35 -12.60 6.77
N LEU A 48 0.14 -13.51 7.63
CA LEU A 48 0.76 -14.78 7.20
C LEU A 48 -0.25 -15.90 6.94
N LYS A 49 -1.46 -15.80 7.48
CA LYS A 49 -2.44 -16.89 7.49
C LYS A 49 -3.44 -16.68 6.35
N THR A 50 -2.99 -16.98 5.13
CA THR A 50 -3.81 -17.14 3.92
C THR A 50 -4.46 -15.85 3.38
N SER A 51 -3.99 -15.38 2.22
CA SER A 51 -4.53 -14.25 1.41
C SER A 51 -5.07 -13.08 2.24
N PRO A 52 -4.20 -12.14 2.67
CA PRO A 52 -4.64 -11.00 3.47
C PRO A 52 -5.64 -10.16 2.67
N SER A 53 -6.76 -9.83 3.29
CA SER A 53 -7.74 -8.90 2.73
C SER A 53 -7.09 -7.55 2.45
N VAL A 54 -7.52 -6.92 1.36
CA VAL A 54 -7.12 -5.56 0.99
C VAL A 54 -7.35 -4.58 2.15
N ASP A 55 -8.46 -4.71 2.88
CA ASP A 55 -8.78 -3.82 4.01
C ASP A 55 -7.81 -4.00 5.18
N LEU A 56 -7.36 -5.22 5.44
CA LEU A 56 -6.36 -5.50 6.47
C LEU A 56 -5.01 -4.90 6.09
N LEU A 57 -4.61 -4.99 4.81
CA LEU A 57 -3.39 -4.39 4.30
C LEU A 57 -3.44 -2.86 4.36
N LYS A 58 -4.56 -2.24 3.98
CA LYS A 58 -4.79 -0.80 4.14
C LYS A 58 -4.66 -0.36 5.60
N PHE A 59 -5.25 -1.13 6.52
CA PHE A 59 -5.15 -0.84 7.95
C PHE A 59 -3.71 -0.98 8.47
N TYR A 60 -2.98 -2.01 8.03
CA TYR A 60 -1.57 -2.21 8.34
C TYR A 60 -0.67 -1.08 7.82
N LEU A 61 -0.85 -0.66 6.56
CA LEU A 61 -0.11 0.45 5.96
C LEU A 61 -0.39 1.77 6.67
N THR A 62 -1.67 2.04 6.98
CA THR A 62 -2.08 3.21 7.78
C THR A 62 -1.39 3.22 9.13
N TYR A 63 -1.39 2.07 9.82
CA TYR A 63 -0.75 1.92 11.12
C TYR A 63 0.76 2.18 11.06
N ILE A 64 1.48 1.61 10.09
CA ILE A 64 2.92 1.82 9.93
C ILE A 64 3.26 3.24 9.49
N SER A 65 2.41 3.89 8.70
CA SER A 65 2.63 5.27 8.26
C SER A 65 2.37 6.29 9.37
N HIS A 66 1.30 6.12 10.15
CA HIS A 66 0.94 7.03 11.25
C HIS A 66 1.86 6.86 12.46
N ARG A 67 2.17 5.61 12.77
CA ARG A 67 3.08 5.30 13.85
C ARG A 67 4.46 5.54 13.28
N ARG A 68 5.08 6.63 13.71
CA ARG A 68 6.50 6.95 13.53
C ARG A 68 7.42 5.86 14.15
N ILE A 69 7.11 4.57 13.98
CA ILE A 69 7.97 3.40 14.31
C ILE A 69 9.33 3.58 13.63
N THR A 70 9.38 4.44 12.64
CA THR A 70 10.58 4.78 11.94
C THR A 70 10.77 6.31 11.84
N THR A 71 11.13 6.95 12.95
CA THR A 71 11.81 8.26 12.92
C THR A 71 13.32 8.13 12.70
N GLY A 72 13.80 6.92 12.42
CA GLY A 72 15.20 6.65 12.09
C GLY A 72 15.49 6.80 10.60
N PRO A 73 16.76 6.90 10.19
CA PRO A 73 17.16 7.05 8.78
C PRO A 73 16.63 5.94 7.86
N ASN A 74 16.38 4.73 8.38
CA ASN A 74 15.91 3.57 7.61
C ASN A 74 14.38 3.48 7.48
N ALA A 75 13.68 4.54 7.88
CA ALA A 75 12.24 4.54 7.96
C ALA A 75 11.51 4.32 6.67
N ARG A 76 11.98 5.08 5.70
CA ARG A 76 11.43 5.10 4.37
C ARG A 76 11.61 3.75 3.70
N ASP A 77 12.74 3.07 3.95
CA ASP A 77 13.00 1.73 3.44
C ASP A 77 12.08 0.67 4.06
N VAL A 78 11.78 0.78 5.35
CA VAL A 78 10.83 -0.13 6.00
C VAL A 78 9.42 0.09 5.44
N ILE A 79 8.98 1.34 5.35
CA ILE A 79 7.66 1.68 4.78
C ILE A 79 7.55 1.20 3.33
N ARG A 80 8.61 1.41 2.53
CA ARG A 80 8.69 0.91 1.15
C ARG A 80 8.54 -0.60 1.08
N LYS A 81 9.26 -1.36 1.91
CA LYS A 81 9.14 -2.83 1.98
C LYS A 81 7.73 -3.27 2.36
N CYS A 82 7.04 -2.53 3.23
CA CYS A 82 5.65 -2.82 3.59
C CYS A 82 4.68 -2.58 2.42
N TYR A 83 4.86 -1.49 1.65
CA TYR A 83 4.08 -1.28 0.43
C TYR A 83 4.37 -2.35 -0.62
N ASP A 84 5.64 -2.70 -0.84
CA ASP A 84 6.02 -3.74 -1.80
C ASP A 84 5.40 -5.11 -1.41
N PHE A 85 5.36 -5.42 -0.11
CA PHE A 85 4.65 -6.60 0.42
C PHE A 85 3.15 -6.55 0.15
N ALA A 86 2.50 -5.41 0.45
CA ALA A 86 1.06 -5.23 0.25
C ALA A 86 0.68 -5.31 -1.24
N LEU A 87 1.46 -4.69 -2.12
CA LEU A 87 1.27 -4.75 -3.57
C LEU A 87 1.58 -6.14 -4.13
N GLY A 88 2.52 -6.89 -3.55
CA GLY A 88 2.76 -8.28 -3.94
C GLY A 88 1.60 -9.22 -3.62
N HIS A 89 0.76 -8.90 -2.63
CA HIS A 89 -0.36 -9.76 -2.22
C HIS A 89 -1.71 -9.26 -2.76
N ALA A 90 -1.96 -7.96 -2.68
CA ALA A 90 -3.23 -7.33 -3.06
C ALA A 90 -3.11 -6.38 -4.24
N GLY A 91 -1.93 -6.20 -4.85
CA GLY A 91 -1.77 -5.22 -5.93
C GLY A 91 -2.61 -5.52 -7.17
N GLN A 92 -2.97 -6.79 -7.41
CA GLN A 92 -3.82 -7.22 -8.52
C GLN A 92 -5.33 -7.21 -8.19
N ASP A 93 -5.69 -6.81 -6.98
CA ASP A 93 -7.09 -6.77 -6.54
C ASP A 93 -7.80 -5.52 -7.08
N LYS A 94 -9.10 -5.63 -7.39
CA LYS A 94 -9.91 -4.51 -7.86
C LYS A 94 -10.00 -3.35 -6.86
N ASP A 95 -9.88 -3.64 -5.56
CA ASP A 95 -10.02 -2.70 -4.44
C ASP A 95 -8.67 -2.11 -3.99
N SER A 96 -7.58 -2.45 -4.70
CA SER A 96 -6.20 -2.05 -4.38
C SER A 96 -5.83 -0.62 -4.82
N TYR A 97 -6.75 0.09 -5.47
CA TYR A 97 -6.54 1.44 -5.99
C TYR A 97 -5.92 2.38 -4.94
N GLU A 98 -6.47 2.42 -3.73
CA GLU A 98 -5.97 3.30 -2.66
C GLU A 98 -4.53 2.93 -2.24
N ILE A 99 -4.18 1.64 -2.24
CA ILE A 99 -2.82 1.18 -1.91
C ILE A 99 -1.83 1.67 -2.96
N TRP A 100 -2.18 1.57 -4.24
CA TRP A 100 -1.37 2.08 -5.34
C TRP A 100 -1.24 3.60 -5.28
N GLN A 101 -2.34 4.31 -5.03
CA GLN A 101 -2.35 5.76 -4.90
C GLN A 101 -1.46 6.24 -3.75
N ASP A 102 -1.59 5.63 -2.58
CA ASP A 102 -0.77 5.95 -1.40
C ASP A 102 0.70 5.61 -1.63
N TYR A 103 1.00 4.48 -2.29
CA TYR A 103 2.38 4.13 -2.65
C TYR A 103 3.02 5.14 -3.60
N ILE A 104 2.29 5.57 -4.63
CA ILE A 104 2.76 6.59 -5.58
C ILE A 104 2.99 7.92 -4.88
N ASN A 105 2.06 8.34 -4.02
CA ASN A 105 2.19 9.56 -3.23
C ASN A 105 3.38 9.47 -2.26
N PHE A 106 3.58 8.32 -1.64
CA PHE A 106 4.74 8.04 -0.81
C PHE A 106 6.03 8.20 -1.60
N LEU A 107 6.15 7.62 -2.80
CA LEU A 107 7.32 7.76 -3.67
C LEU A 107 7.56 9.23 -4.06
N LYS A 108 6.51 9.98 -4.42
CA LYS A 108 6.60 11.41 -4.77
C LYS A 108 7.05 12.29 -3.60
N ALA A 109 6.61 11.99 -2.38
CA ALA A 109 7.01 12.67 -1.15
C ALA A 109 8.46 12.35 -0.72
N GLY A 110 9.27 11.78 -1.61
CA GLY A 110 10.70 11.55 -1.39
C GLY A 110 11.49 12.82 -1.49
N GLU A 111 12.09 13.21 -0.36
CA GLU A 111 13.17 14.18 -0.35
C GLU A 111 14.37 13.61 -1.11
N THR A 112 14.89 14.42 -2.02
CA THR A 112 16.00 14.11 -2.92
C THR A 112 16.97 15.28 -2.80
N ASN A 113 18.26 14.98 -2.58
CA ASN A 113 19.29 15.99 -2.38
C ASN A 113 20.13 16.19 -3.65
N THR A 114 20.10 15.21 -4.56
CA THR A 114 20.87 15.23 -5.81
C THR A 114 19.98 15.03 -7.03
N THR A 115 20.43 15.54 -8.18
CA THR A 115 19.77 15.32 -9.48
C THR A 115 19.65 13.83 -9.83
N TRP A 116 20.62 13.01 -9.41
CA TRP A 116 20.57 11.57 -9.63
C TRP A 116 19.48 10.88 -8.80
N GLU A 117 19.32 11.26 -7.52
CA GLU A 117 18.22 10.77 -6.68
C GLU A 117 16.85 11.21 -7.21
N GLU A 118 16.74 12.43 -7.74
CA GLU A 118 15.53 12.90 -8.43
C GLU A 118 15.20 12.00 -9.62
N GLN A 119 16.18 11.66 -10.45
CA GLN A 119 15.99 10.74 -11.58
C GLN A 119 15.51 9.37 -11.13
N GLN A 120 16.12 8.79 -10.08
CA GLN A 120 15.68 7.50 -9.55
C GLN A 120 14.25 7.54 -8.98
N LYS A 121 13.89 8.64 -8.30
CA LYS A 121 12.53 8.86 -7.79
C LYS A 121 11.53 8.92 -8.95
N MET A 122 11.83 9.71 -9.99
CA MET A 122 10.98 9.81 -11.19
C MET A 122 10.79 8.44 -11.86
N ASP A 123 11.85 7.66 -12.02
CA ASP A 123 11.78 6.33 -12.64
C ASP A 123 11.05 5.31 -11.76
N ALA A 124 11.10 5.44 -10.43
CA ALA A 124 10.29 4.62 -9.51
C ALA A 124 8.79 4.97 -9.60
N VAL A 125 8.46 6.28 -9.60
CA VAL A 125 7.07 6.75 -9.74
C VAL A 125 6.48 6.32 -11.09
N ARG A 126 7.24 6.48 -12.17
CA ARG A 126 6.82 6.03 -13.52
C ARG A 126 6.50 4.54 -13.52
N ARG A 127 7.41 3.69 -13.00
CA ARG A 127 7.17 2.24 -12.93
C ARG A 127 5.92 1.90 -12.12
N ALA A 128 5.71 2.55 -10.98
CA ALA A 128 4.54 2.31 -10.14
C ALA A 128 3.23 2.66 -10.89
N TYR A 129 3.17 3.81 -11.57
CA TYR A 129 2.03 4.16 -12.41
C TYR A 129 1.81 3.14 -13.53
N GLN A 130 2.86 2.79 -14.27
CA GLN A 130 2.77 1.86 -15.39
C GLN A 130 2.26 0.48 -14.97
N GLN A 131 2.66 -0.01 -13.79
CA GLN A 131 2.14 -1.26 -13.24
C GLN A 131 0.68 -1.10 -12.83
N ALA A 132 0.34 -0.06 -12.06
CA ALA A 132 -1.00 0.15 -11.54
C ALA A 132 -2.04 0.33 -12.66
N VAL A 133 -1.75 1.09 -13.73
CA VAL A 133 -2.72 1.35 -14.81
C VAL A 133 -3.10 0.11 -15.61
N GLN A 134 -2.29 -0.95 -15.58
CA GLN A 134 -2.58 -2.22 -16.26
C GLN A 134 -3.56 -3.10 -15.50
N ILE A 135 -3.83 -2.77 -14.23
CA ILE A 135 -4.66 -3.59 -13.34
C ILE A 135 -6.11 -3.12 -13.47
N PRO A 136 -7.08 -4.03 -13.69
CA PRO A 136 -8.49 -3.68 -13.79
C PRO A 136 -9.05 -3.32 -12.40
N MET A 137 -8.80 -2.08 -11.96
CA MET A 137 -9.28 -1.51 -10.71
C MET A 137 -10.44 -0.54 -10.96
N GLU A 138 -11.30 -0.36 -9.95
CA GLU A 138 -12.50 0.48 -10.03
C GLU A 138 -12.19 1.93 -10.47
N ASN A 139 -11.08 2.50 -9.96
CA ASN A 139 -10.67 3.88 -10.24
C ASN A 139 -9.43 3.99 -11.14
N VAL A 140 -9.18 2.99 -11.99
CA VAL A 140 -8.01 2.97 -12.90
C VAL A 140 -7.96 4.17 -13.84
N LYS A 141 -9.12 4.72 -14.23
CA LYS A 141 -9.20 5.91 -15.09
C LYS A 141 -8.56 7.14 -14.43
N ARG A 142 -8.83 7.37 -13.16
CA ARG A 142 -8.24 8.48 -12.40
C ARG A 142 -6.73 8.30 -12.29
N LEU A 143 -6.27 7.07 -12.05
CA LEU A 143 -4.84 6.77 -11.98
C LEU A 143 -4.13 7.01 -13.34
N TRP A 144 -4.83 6.74 -14.45
CA TRP A 144 -4.35 7.06 -15.78
C TRP A 144 -4.28 8.58 -16.04
N GLU A 145 -5.30 9.34 -15.65
CA GLU A 145 -5.29 10.81 -15.75
C GLU A 145 -4.11 11.41 -14.95
N ASP A 146 -3.91 10.96 -13.71
CA ASP A 146 -2.78 11.37 -12.86
C ASP A 146 -1.42 11.00 -13.48
N TYR A 147 -1.33 9.85 -14.17
CA TYR A 147 -0.12 9.43 -14.89
C TYR A 147 0.16 10.34 -16.09
N GLN A 148 -0.86 10.67 -16.87
CA GLN A 148 -0.71 11.57 -18.02
C GLN A 148 -0.26 12.96 -17.56
N GLU A 149 -0.83 13.49 -16.48
CA GLU A 149 -0.41 14.77 -15.90
C GLU A 149 1.05 14.70 -15.43
N PHE A 150 1.42 13.64 -14.71
CA PHE A 150 2.79 13.41 -14.25
C PHE A 150 3.81 13.43 -15.40
N GLU A 151 3.60 12.65 -16.47
CA GLU A 151 4.55 12.61 -17.60
C GLU A 151 4.59 13.94 -18.37
N ASN A 152 3.45 14.60 -18.55
CA ASN A 152 3.39 15.90 -19.24
C ASN A 152 4.12 17.00 -18.47
N ASN A 153 4.06 16.97 -17.13
CA ASN A 153 4.79 17.89 -16.26
C ASN A 153 6.30 17.66 -16.30
N LEU A 154 6.75 16.41 -16.52
CA LEU A 154 8.16 16.09 -16.70
C LEU A 154 8.69 16.52 -18.07
N ASN A 155 8.10 15.98 -19.15
CA ASN A 155 8.47 16.32 -20.51
C ASN A 155 7.39 15.89 -21.49
N LYS A 156 6.72 16.87 -22.11
CA LYS A 156 5.63 16.67 -23.08
C LYS A 156 6.00 15.81 -24.30
N ILE A 157 7.27 15.81 -24.72
CA ILE A 157 7.72 15.05 -25.89
C ILE A 157 7.82 13.57 -25.52
N THR A 158 8.49 13.24 -24.41
CA THR A 158 8.62 11.85 -23.96
C THR A 158 7.30 11.31 -23.43
N ALA A 159 6.44 12.16 -22.84
CA ALA A 159 5.12 11.79 -22.37
C ALA A 159 4.27 11.15 -23.47
N LYS A 160 4.23 11.75 -24.66
CA LYS A 160 3.48 11.19 -25.81
C LYS A 160 3.92 9.78 -26.15
N LYS A 161 5.23 9.50 -26.12
CA LYS A 161 5.77 8.17 -26.40
C LYS A 161 5.34 7.17 -25.34
N PHE A 162 5.59 7.46 -24.06
CA PHE A 162 5.23 6.53 -22.97
C PHE A 162 3.72 6.26 -22.89
N ILE A 163 2.90 7.29 -23.09
CA ILE A 163 1.43 7.15 -23.10
C ILE A 163 0.98 6.28 -24.26
N ALA A 164 1.53 6.49 -25.46
CA ALA A 164 1.20 5.67 -26.64
C ALA A 164 1.60 4.20 -26.45
N ASP A 165 2.82 3.95 -25.96
CA ASP A 165 3.33 2.59 -25.72
C ASP A 165 2.42 1.81 -24.73
N LEU A 166 1.84 2.48 -23.73
CA LEU A 166 0.90 1.86 -22.78
C LEU A 166 -0.52 1.68 -23.33
N GLN A 167 -0.98 2.56 -24.23
CA GLN A 167 -2.29 2.42 -24.86
C GLN A 167 -2.32 1.26 -25.84
N ASP A 168 -1.25 1.04 -26.59
CA ASP A 168 -1.13 -0.06 -27.55
C ASP A 168 -1.20 -1.42 -26.85
N ASN A 169 -0.52 -1.55 -25.70
CA ASN A 169 -0.53 -2.75 -24.87
C ASN A 169 -1.86 -3.08 -24.17
N LYS A 170 -2.87 -2.19 -24.20
CA LYS A 170 -4.17 -2.40 -23.54
C LYS A 170 -5.24 -3.06 -24.43
N TRP A 171 -4.97 -3.21 -25.72
CA TRP A 171 -5.97 -3.66 -26.71
C TRP A 171 -5.51 -4.82 -27.60
N GLU A 172 -4.37 -5.45 -27.28
CA GLU A 172 -4.00 -6.78 -27.78
C GLU A 172 -4.46 -7.87 -26.80
#